data_AF-A0A2G4FBA6-F1
#
_entry.id   AF-A0A2G4FBA6-F1
#
_cell.length_a   1.000
_cell.length_b   1.000
_cell.length_c   1.000
_cell.angle_alpha   90.00
_cell.angle_beta   90.00
_cell.angle_gamma   90.00
#
_symmetry.space_group_name_H-M   'P 1'
#
loop_
_entity.id
_entity.type
_entity.pdbx_description
1 polymer ?
#
loop_
_entity_poly.entity_id
_entity_poly.type
_entity_poly.pdbx_seq_one_letter_code
_entity_poly.pdbx_strand_id
1 'polypeptide(L)'
;MLFVFAALSLAAATPDLPPAPPRVTMMTIPGRDVFALAYDVKRVDLPLTKQRELSAALEAAQLDDLLAAHLRLRTALSAAKKADSDQAETAQAAAREKERYQKQAGEVDRAEKLVETAQQRVETAQRRREDAKTIDGYRSTLTANNNRLSNERRQLARAKELLQLAEGRAKEATQAESLVRGSYQAAAADYAKAATTAEPGLRKLRAAAGLPEPK
;
A
#
# COMPACT_ATOMS: atom_id res chain seq x y z
N MET A 1 9.83 31.12 15.79
CA MET A 1 9.34 31.39 14.43
C MET A 1 8.04 30.64 14.12
N LEU A 2 7.85 29.36 14.49
CA LEU A 2 6.57 28.63 14.30
C LEU A 2 5.43 29.00 15.27
N PHE A 3 5.76 29.42 16.50
CA PHE A 3 4.76 29.83 17.51
C PHE A 3 3.92 31.06 17.15
N VAL A 4 4.45 31.94 16.28
CA VAL A 4 3.74 33.16 15.84
C VAL A 4 2.69 32.83 14.79
N PHE A 5 2.93 31.80 13.97
CA PHE A 5 2.00 31.39 12.90
C PHE A 5 0.72 30.75 13.45
N ALA A 6 0.80 29.98 14.53
CA ALA A 6 -0.37 29.35 15.14
C ALA A 6 -1.31 30.38 15.82
N ALA A 7 -0.76 31.47 16.37
CA ALA A 7 -1.54 32.56 16.91
C ALA A 7 -2.23 33.40 15.81
N LEU A 8 -1.57 33.58 14.66
CA LEU A 8 -2.10 34.32 13.50
C LEU A 8 -3.24 33.58 12.79
N SER A 9 -3.18 32.25 12.67
CA SER A 9 -4.27 31.46 12.07
C SER A 9 -5.50 31.37 12.97
N LEU A 10 -5.33 31.52 14.29
CA LEU A 10 -6.45 31.56 15.24
C LEU A 10 -7.15 32.93 15.26
N ALA A 11 -6.40 34.03 15.10
CA ALA A 11 -6.95 35.38 15.03
C ALA A 11 -7.69 35.69 13.71
N ALA A 12 -7.41 34.95 12.64
CA ALA A 12 -8.09 35.10 11.35
C ALA A 12 -9.47 34.42 11.28
N ALA A 13 -9.87 33.66 12.31
CA ALA A 13 -11.14 32.93 12.34
C ALA A 13 -12.27 33.67 13.07
N THR A 14 -12.03 34.86 13.64
CA THR A 14 -13.08 35.69 14.24
C THR A 14 -13.71 36.59 13.16
N PRO A 15 -15.04 36.52 12.92
CA PRO A 15 -15.69 37.23 11.83
C PRO A 15 -15.92 38.73 12.07
N ASP A 16 -15.54 39.27 13.24
CA ASP A 16 -15.89 40.63 13.65
C ASP A 16 -14.66 41.55 13.74
N LEU A 17 -14.09 42.00 12.62
CA LEU A 17 -13.43 43.32 12.56
C LEU A 17 -13.26 43.81 11.10
N PRO A 18 -13.55 45.10 10.81
CA PRO A 18 -13.63 45.61 9.45
C PRO A 18 -12.25 45.75 8.76
N PRO A 19 -12.19 45.68 7.42
CA PRO A 19 -10.94 45.70 6.67
C PRO A 19 -10.41 47.13 6.55
N ALA A 20 -9.28 47.42 7.20
CA ALA A 20 -8.50 48.61 6.91
C ALA A 20 -7.04 48.21 6.61
N PRO A 21 -6.42 48.78 5.56
CA PRO A 21 -5.10 48.35 5.08
C PRO A 21 -3.98 48.72 6.07
N PRO A 22 -2.95 47.87 6.22
CA PRO A 22 -1.94 48.03 7.25
C PRO A 22 -1.01 49.23 6.97
N ARG A 23 -0.83 50.10 7.98
CA ARG A 23 0.23 51.12 7.98
C ARG A 23 1.50 50.48 8.54
N VAL A 24 2.51 50.31 7.71
CA VAL A 24 3.82 49.79 8.11
C VAL A 24 4.70 50.98 8.53
N THR A 25 5.01 51.10 9.81
CA THR A 25 6.06 52.01 10.30
C THR A 25 7.24 51.20 10.81
N MET A 26 8.41 51.45 10.23
CA MET A 26 9.66 50.86 10.71
C MET A 26 10.16 51.64 11.92
N MET A 27 10.38 50.96 13.04
CA MET A 27 11.21 51.48 14.11
C MET A 27 12.32 50.48 14.44
N THR A 28 13.56 50.97 14.39
CA THR A 28 14.75 50.27 14.88
C THR A 28 14.79 50.43 16.40
N ILE A 29 14.78 49.32 17.14
CA ILE A 29 15.05 49.32 18.58
C ILE A 29 16.58 49.36 18.76
N PRO A 30 17.15 50.36 19.44
CA PRO A 30 18.61 50.41 19.61
C PRO A 30 19.08 49.24 20.49
N GLY A 31 19.98 48.41 19.93
CA GLY A 31 20.69 47.35 20.66
C GLY A 31 20.30 45.89 20.35
N ARG A 32 19.30 45.63 19.49
CA ARG A 32 18.99 44.26 19.02
C ARG A 32 18.50 44.29 17.56
N ASP A 33 19.13 43.50 16.70
CA ASP A 33 18.69 43.25 15.31
C ASP A 33 17.46 42.33 15.30
N VAL A 34 16.33 42.83 15.79
CA VAL A 34 15.04 42.16 15.66
C VAL A 34 14.07 43.11 14.98
N PHE A 35 13.82 42.85 13.70
CA PHE A 35 12.82 43.54 12.90
C PHE A 35 11.42 43.16 13.39
N ALA A 36 10.70 44.10 14.00
CA ALA A 36 9.30 43.91 14.34
C ALA A 36 8.43 44.46 13.19
N LEU A 37 7.77 43.57 12.44
CA LEU A 37 6.63 43.94 11.61
C LEU A 37 5.49 44.36 12.55
N ALA A 38 5.31 45.67 12.72
CA ALA A 38 4.20 46.22 13.47
C ALA A 38 2.91 46.04 12.65
N TYR A 39 2.27 44.90 12.82
CA TYR A 39 0.82 44.86 12.68
C TYR A 39 0.24 45.66 13.85
N ASP A 40 -0.66 46.59 13.55
CA ASP A 40 -1.46 47.36 14.53
C ASP A 40 -2.51 46.46 15.22
N VAL A 41 -2.11 45.23 15.54
CA VAL A 41 -2.74 44.45 16.60
C VAL A 41 -2.25 45.14 17.86
N LYS A 42 -3.14 45.87 18.55
CA LYS A 42 -2.93 46.24 19.95
C LYS A 42 -2.23 45.04 20.60
N ARG A 43 -0.96 45.18 21.00
CA ARG A 43 -0.27 44.15 21.78
C ARG A 43 -1.03 44.08 23.10
N VAL A 44 -2.09 43.29 23.10
CA VAL A 44 -2.65 42.77 24.34
C VAL A 44 -1.63 41.73 24.72
N ASP A 45 -0.56 42.18 25.36
CA ASP A 45 0.36 41.30 26.05
C ASP A 45 -0.52 40.47 26.97
N LEU A 46 -0.74 39.20 26.60
CA LEU A 46 -1.50 38.30 27.46
C LEU A 46 -0.83 38.39 28.84
N PRO A 47 -1.60 38.53 29.93
CA PRO A 47 -1.02 38.63 31.26
C PRO A 47 -0.05 37.45 31.47
N LEU A 48 1.10 37.72 32.09
CA LEU A 48 2.21 36.76 32.21
C LEU A 48 1.77 35.39 32.77
N THR A 49 0.71 35.37 33.57
CA THR A 49 0.05 34.16 34.08
C THR A 49 -0.54 33.32 32.95
N LYS A 50 -1.35 33.91 32.06
CA LYS A 50 -1.92 33.24 30.89
C LYS A 50 -0.86 32.79 29.90
N GLN A 51 0.23 33.55 29.74
CA GLN A 51 1.35 33.13 28.89
C GLN A 51 2.05 31.88 29.43
N ARG A 52 2.26 31.80 30.76
CA ARG A 52 2.84 30.62 31.42
C ARG A 52 1.91 29.41 31.40
N GLU A 53 0.61 29.63 31.54
CA GLU A 53 -0.40 28.56 31.42
C GLU A 53 -0.45 27.99 30.00
N LEU A 54 -0.37 28.85 28.98
CA LEU A 54 -0.31 28.44 27.59
C LEU A 54 0.99 27.73 27.24
N SER A 55 2.14 28.21 27.72
CA SER A 55 3.42 27.52 27.49
C SER A 55 3.44 26.14 28.16
N ALA A 56 2.95 26.04 29.39
CA ALA A 56 2.82 24.76 30.09
C ALA A 56 1.85 23.80 29.38
N ALA A 57 0.75 24.32 28.82
CA ALA A 57 -0.19 23.52 28.04
C ALA A 57 0.39 23.07 26.68
N LEU A 58 1.24 23.89 26.05
CA LEU A 58 1.96 23.53 24.82
C LEU A 58 3.03 22.46 25.07
N GLU A 59 3.81 22.58 26.14
CA GLU A 59 4.79 21.57 26.54
C GLU A 59 4.10 20.25 26.92
N ALA A 60 3.00 20.31 27.67
CA ALA A 60 2.20 19.13 28.03
C ALA A 60 1.52 18.46 26.83
N ALA A 61 1.26 19.20 25.74
CA ALA A 61 0.64 18.65 24.54
C ALA A 61 1.62 17.83 23.68
N GLN A 62 2.95 17.89 23.94
CA GLN A 62 3.99 17.12 23.24
C GLN A 62 3.74 17.02 21.71
N LEU A 63 3.48 18.18 21.09
CA LEU A 63 3.00 18.23 19.70
C LEU A 63 3.98 17.63 18.70
N ASP A 64 5.28 17.71 18.98
CA ASP A 64 6.33 17.14 18.14
C ASP A 64 6.28 15.61 18.11
N ASP A 65 6.03 14.97 19.26
CA ASP A 65 5.89 13.51 19.36
C ASP A 65 4.61 13.02 18.69
N LEU A 66 3.50 13.76 18.86
CA LEU A 66 2.24 13.46 18.18
C LEU A 66 2.36 13.59 16.66
N LEU A 67 3.04 14.64 16.17
CA LEU A 67 3.28 14.85 14.74
C LEU A 67 4.20 13.76 14.18
N ALA A 68 5.28 13.43 14.88
CA ALA A 68 6.19 12.36 14.48
C ALA A 68 5.46 11.00 14.39
N ALA A 69 4.64 10.66 15.39
CA ALA A 69 3.82 9.44 15.38
C ALA A 69 2.79 9.45 14.23
N HIS A 70 2.15 10.58 13.96
CA HIS A 70 1.23 10.73 12.82
C HIS A 70 1.94 10.52 11.48
N LEU A 71 3.13 11.10 11.28
CA LEU A 71 3.90 10.90 10.05
C LEU A 71 4.29 9.43 9.87
N ARG A 72 4.75 8.76 10.95
CA ARG A 72 5.03 7.32 10.93
C ARG A 72 3.80 6.50 10.55
N LEU A 73 2.65 6.77 11.17
CA LEU A 73 1.37 6.12 10.84
C LEU A 73 1.00 6.33 9.38
N ARG A 74 1.14 7.54 8.84
CA ARG A 74 0.85 7.84 7.43
C ARG A 74 1.78 7.06 6.50
N THR A 75 3.07 7.00 6.80
CA THR A 75 4.02 6.21 6.00
C THR A 75 3.71 4.72 6.06
N ALA A 76 3.41 4.18 7.24
CA ALA A 76 3.05 2.78 7.41
C ALA A 76 1.73 2.42 6.72
N LEU A 77 0.73 3.30 6.76
CA LEU A 77 -0.52 3.16 6.02
C LEU A 77 -0.26 3.10 4.51
N SER A 78 0.60 3.99 3.99
CA SER A 78 0.94 4.00 2.57
C SER A 78 1.67 2.74 2.14
N ALA A 79 2.55 2.20 2.99
CA ALA A 79 3.23 0.93 2.76
C ALA A 79 2.24 -0.25 2.81
N ALA A 80 1.32 -0.27 3.78
CA ALA A 80 0.30 -1.31 3.89
C ALA A 80 -0.60 -1.36 2.66
N LYS A 81 -1.06 -0.21 2.17
CA LYS A 81 -1.88 -0.15 0.95
C LYS A 81 -1.15 -0.68 -0.28
N LYS A 82 0.16 -0.41 -0.41
CA LYS A 82 0.98 -0.94 -1.50
C LYS A 82 1.19 -2.45 -1.36
N ALA A 83 1.47 -2.93 -0.15
CA ALA A 83 1.63 -4.36 0.09
C ALA A 83 0.32 -5.13 -0.18
N ASP A 84 -0.83 -4.56 0.19
CA ASP A 84 -2.15 -5.13 -0.12
C ASP A 84 -2.39 -5.19 -1.64
N SER A 85 -2.03 -4.14 -2.40
CA SER A 85 -2.17 -4.15 -3.86
C SER A 85 -1.23 -5.16 -4.52
N ASP A 86 0.02 -5.20 -4.10
CA ASP A 86 1.03 -6.11 -4.65
C ASP A 86 0.67 -7.58 -4.37
N GLN A 87 0.12 -7.86 -3.18
CA GLN A 87 -0.39 -9.18 -2.85
C GLN A 87 -1.60 -9.57 -3.72
N ALA A 88 -2.54 -8.65 -3.94
CA ALA A 88 -3.68 -8.92 -4.82
C ALA A 88 -3.23 -9.19 -6.27
N GLU A 89 -2.29 -8.42 -6.80
CA GLU A 89 -1.75 -8.59 -8.15
C GLU A 89 -1.00 -9.91 -8.31
N THR A 90 -0.12 -10.26 -7.37
CA THR A 90 0.63 -11.52 -7.40
C THR A 90 -0.27 -12.74 -7.22
N ALA A 91 -1.32 -12.65 -6.40
CA ALA A 91 -2.33 -13.70 -6.27
C ALA A 91 -3.12 -13.91 -7.57
N GLN A 92 -3.52 -12.83 -8.25
CA GLN A 92 -4.16 -12.92 -9.56
C GLN A 92 -3.23 -13.51 -10.62
N ALA A 93 -1.95 -13.15 -10.61
CA ALA A 93 -0.95 -13.72 -11.52
C ALA A 93 -0.80 -15.23 -11.30
N ALA A 94 -0.71 -15.69 -10.06
CA ALA A 94 -0.67 -17.12 -9.74
C ALA A 94 -1.94 -17.86 -10.20
N ALA A 95 -3.12 -17.25 -10.02
CA ALA A 95 -4.38 -17.82 -10.51
C ALA A 95 -4.41 -17.97 -12.03
N ARG A 96 -3.92 -16.98 -12.78
CA ARG A 96 -3.83 -17.03 -14.25
C ARG A 96 -2.87 -18.11 -14.72
N GLU A 97 -1.71 -18.25 -14.08
CA GLU A 97 -0.76 -19.32 -14.41
C GLU A 97 -1.31 -20.71 -14.08
N LYS A 98 -2.11 -20.83 -13.01
CA LYS A 98 -2.81 -22.08 -12.68
C LYS A 98 -3.82 -22.47 -13.76
N GLU A 99 -4.58 -21.51 -14.27
CA GLU A 99 -5.52 -21.75 -15.37
C GLU A 99 -4.78 -22.18 -16.65
N ARG A 100 -3.65 -21.54 -16.97
CA ARG A 100 -2.79 -21.92 -18.12
C ARG A 100 -2.26 -23.34 -17.98
N TYR A 101 -1.77 -23.70 -16.79
CA TYR A 101 -1.33 -25.07 -16.50
C TYR A 101 -2.45 -26.08 -16.68
N GLN A 102 -3.66 -25.80 -16.18
CA GLN A 102 -4.81 -26.69 -16.33
C GLN A 102 -5.22 -26.87 -17.80
N LYS A 103 -5.21 -25.79 -18.59
CA LYS A 103 -5.45 -25.86 -20.04
C LYS A 103 -4.42 -26.76 -20.73
N GLN A 104 -3.13 -26.56 -20.41
CA GLN A 104 -2.05 -27.36 -20.98
C GLN A 104 -2.13 -28.84 -20.57
N ALA A 105 -2.52 -29.12 -19.33
CA ALA A 105 -2.79 -30.49 -18.87
C ALA A 105 -3.92 -31.15 -19.68
N GLY A 106 -5.01 -30.41 -19.93
CA GLY A 106 -6.08 -30.89 -20.78
C GLY A 106 -5.65 -31.18 -22.23
N GLU A 107 -4.72 -30.42 -22.80
CA GLU A 107 -4.18 -30.71 -24.14
C GLU A 107 -3.29 -31.96 -24.14
N VAL A 108 -2.49 -32.19 -23.09
CA VAL A 108 -1.74 -33.44 -22.93
C VAL A 108 -2.69 -34.63 -22.86
N ASP A 109 -3.75 -34.58 -22.06
CA ASP A 109 -4.73 -35.66 -21.95
C ASP A 109 -5.41 -35.97 -23.29
N ARG A 110 -5.71 -34.95 -24.10
CA ARG A 110 -6.25 -35.12 -25.46
C ARG A 110 -5.23 -35.77 -26.39
N ALA A 111 -3.97 -35.33 -26.33
CA ALA A 111 -2.89 -35.91 -27.11
C ALA A 111 -2.64 -37.39 -26.75
N GLU A 112 -2.75 -37.75 -25.48
CA GLU A 112 -2.64 -39.14 -25.00
C GLU A 112 -3.74 -40.02 -25.60
N LYS A 113 -4.99 -39.55 -25.57
CA LYS A 113 -6.11 -40.26 -26.22
C LYS A 113 -5.90 -40.44 -27.73
N LEU A 114 -5.31 -39.46 -28.41
CA LEU A 114 -4.99 -39.57 -29.84
C LEU A 114 -3.86 -40.59 -30.10
N VAL A 115 -2.92 -40.74 -29.17
CA VAL A 115 -1.90 -41.79 -29.25
C VAL A 115 -2.52 -43.16 -29.01
N GLU A 116 -3.33 -43.33 -27.96
CA GLU A 116 -4.01 -44.60 -27.65
C GLU A 116 -4.90 -45.07 -28.81
N THR A 117 -5.72 -44.17 -29.36
CA THR A 117 -6.56 -44.50 -30.53
C THR A 117 -5.74 -44.85 -31.76
N ALA A 118 -4.62 -44.20 -32.00
CA ALA A 118 -3.70 -44.55 -33.09
C ALA A 118 -3.03 -45.91 -32.86
N GLN A 119 -2.64 -46.25 -31.63
CA GLN A 119 -2.11 -47.56 -31.27
C GLN A 119 -3.13 -48.66 -31.53
N GLN A 120 -4.38 -48.46 -31.08
CA GLN A 120 -5.47 -49.41 -31.32
C GLN A 120 -5.73 -49.62 -32.82
N ARG A 121 -5.61 -48.58 -33.66
CA ARG A 121 -5.72 -48.70 -35.12
C ARG A 121 -4.60 -49.57 -35.72
N VAL A 122 -3.36 -49.38 -35.26
CA VAL A 122 -2.23 -50.21 -35.70
C VAL A 122 -2.45 -51.66 -35.28
N GLU A 123 -2.85 -51.92 -34.03
CA GLU A 123 -3.10 -53.28 -33.54
C GLU A 123 -4.27 -53.96 -34.28
N THR A 124 -5.37 -53.25 -34.49
CA THR A 124 -6.54 -53.80 -35.19
C THR A 124 -6.23 -54.11 -36.64
N ALA A 125 -5.50 -53.24 -37.35
CA ALA A 125 -5.03 -53.48 -38.71
C ALA A 125 -4.09 -54.71 -38.80
N GLN A 126 -3.19 -54.88 -37.83
CA GLN A 126 -2.33 -56.06 -37.73
C GLN A 126 -3.14 -57.35 -37.48
N ARG A 127 -4.11 -57.31 -36.57
CA ARG A 127 -4.97 -58.47 -36.28
C ARG A 127 -5.81 -58.88 -37.48
N ARG A 128 -6.30 -57.89 -38.25
CA ARG A 128 -7.05 -58.10 -39.49
C ARG A 128 -6.18 -58.49 -40.69
N ARG A 129 -4.85 -58.51 -40.53
CA ARG A 129 -3.88 -58.78 -41.60
C ARG A 129 -4.10 -57.88 -42.81
N GLU A 130 -4.38 -56.60 -42.55
CA GLU A 130 -4.48 -55.58 -43.59
C GLU A 130 -3.15 -55.42 -44.34
N ASP A 131 -3.20 -54.82 -45.53
CA ASP A 131 -2.02 -54.63 -46.38
C ASP A 131 -0.92 -53.84 -45.65
N ALA A 132 0.34 -54.20 -45.92
CA ALA A 132 1.51 -53.57 -45.30
C ALA A 132 1.52 -52.04 -45.45
N LYS A 133 1.11 -51.53 -46.62
CA LYS A 133 1.02 -50.09 -46.89
C LYS A 133 0.05 -49.37 -45.94
N THR A 134 -1.08 -50.01 -45.62
CA THR A 134 -2.09 -49.46 -44.71
C THR A 134 -1.59 -49.45 -43.28
N ILE A 135 -0.94 -50.54 -42.85
CA ILE A 135 -0.31 -50.65 -41.53
C ILE A 135 0.81 -49.61 -41.35
N ASP A 136 1.65 -49.42 -42.37
CA ASP A 136 2.72 -48.41 -42.34
C ASP A 136 2.16 -46.99 -42.34
N GLY A 137 1.04 -46.74 -43.03
CA GLY A 137 0.26 -45.51 -42.91
C GLY A 137 -0.16 -45.26 -41.46
N TYR A 138 -0.78 -46.23 -40.78
CA TYR A 138 -1.16 -46.08 -39.37
C TYR A 138 0.05 -45.90 -38.44
N ARG A 139 1.14 -46.63 -38.65
CA ARG A 139 2.40 -46.44 -37.89
C ARG A 139 2.99 -45.05 -38.05
N SER A 140 2.90 -44.45 -39.24
CA SER A 140 3.34 -43.07 -39.47
C SER A 140 2.50 -42.08 -38.65
N THR A 141 1.17 -42.27 -38.60
CA THR A 141 0.27 -41.42 -37.81
C THR A 141 0.49 -41.59 -36.31
N LEU A 142 0.76 -42.81 -35.84
CA LEU A 142 1.14 -43.07 -34.45
C LEU A 142 2.44 -42.34 -34.08
N THR A 143 3.45 -42.40 -34.95
CA THR A 143 4.74 -41.73 -34.74
C THR A 143 4.56 -40.20 -34.67
N ALA A 144 3.74 -39.64 -35.57
CA ALA A 144 3.40 -38.22 -35.55
C ALA A 144 2.67 -37.80 -34.26
N ASN A 145 1.71 -38.59 -33.79
CA ASN A 145 0.98 -38.32 -32.54
C ASN A 145 1.89 -38.44 -31.31
N ASN A 146 2.81 -39.40 -31.28
CA ASN A 146 3.83 -39.53 -30.22
C ASN A 146 4.75 -38.31 -30.16
N ASN A 147 5.19 -37.80 -31.31
CA ASN A 147 6.02 -36.59 -31.38
C ASN A 147 5.26 -35.37 -30.85
N ARG A 148 3.96 -35.24 -31.19
CA ARG A 148 3.08 -34.20 -30.63
C ARG A 148 2.95 -34.33 -29.11
N LEU A 149 2.64 -35.52 -28.60
CA LEU A 149 2.53 -35.78 -27.16
C LEU A 149 3.83 -35.41 -26.41
N SER A 150 5.00 -35.76 -26.97
CA SER A 150 6.29 -35.39 -26.40
C SER A 150 6.46 -33.86 -26.28
N ASN A 151 6.04 -33.12 -27.30
CA ASN A 151 6.10 -31.65 -27.29
C ASN A 151 5.12 -31.06 -26.25
N GLU A 152 3.88 -31.56 -26.18
CA GLU A 152 2.89 -31.08 -25.20
C GLU A 152 3.34 -31.35 -23.76
N ARG A 153 3.96 -32.51 -23.51
CA ARG A 153 4.55 -32.83 -22.18
C ARG A 153 5.69 -31.89 -21.81
N ARG A 154 6.52 -31.48 -22.78
CA ARG A 154 7.57 -30.45 -22.55
C ARG A 154 6.97 -29.09 -22.24
N GLN A 155 5.88 -28.71 -22.92
CA GLN A 155 5.17 -27.46 -22.63
C GLN A 155 4.50 -27.48 -21.26
N LEU A 156 3.90 -28.61 -20.86
CA LEU A 156 3.34 -28.80 -19.53
C LEU A 156 4.40 -28.67 -18.43
N ALA A 157 5.58 -29.25 -18.62
CA ALA A 157 6.69 -29.12 -17.67
C ALA A 157 7.09 -27.65 -17.48
N ARG A 158 7.21 -26.87 -18.56
CA ARG A 158 7.49 -25.43 -18.50
C ARG A 158 6.36 -24.65 -17.81
N ALA A 159 5.10 -24.96 -18.12
CA ALA A 159 3.95 -24.33 -17.47
C ALA A 159 3.93 -24.62 -15.96
N LYS A 160 4.34 -25.82 -15.55
CA LYS A 160 4.48 -26.20 -14.14
C LYS A 160 5.56 -25.39 -13.42
N GLU A 161 6.72 -25.20 -14.05
CA GLU A 161 7.81 -24.37 -13.50
C GLU A 161 7.35 -22.93 -13.30
N LEU A 162 6.66 -22.35 -14.30
CA LEU A 162 6.10 -21.00 -14.21
C LEU A 162 5.04 -20.87 -13.11
N LEU A 163 4.17 -21.88 -12.98
CA LEU A 163 3.20 -21.93 -11.89
C LEU A 163 3.89 -21.95 -10.52
N GLN A 164 4.92 -22.76 -10.34
CA GLN A 164 5.67 -22.83 -9.08
C GLN A 164 6.35 -21.50 -8.74
N LEU A 165 6.92 -20.82 -9.75
CA LEU A 165 7.50 -19.49 -9.57
C LEU A 165 6.44 -18.44 -9.18
N ALA A 166 5.27 -18.47 -9.82
CA ALA A 166 4.17 -17.56 -9.51
C ALA A 166 3.59 -17.81 -8.11
N GLU A 167 3.40 -19.07 -7.72
CA GLU A 167 2.98 -19.44 -6.37
C GLU A 167 4.03 -19.07 -5.31
N GLY A 168 5.32 -19.21 -5.63
CA GLY A 168 6.42 -18.75 -4.78
C GLY A 168 6.34 -17.24 -4.51
N ARG A 169 6.21 -16.44 -5.58
CA ARG A 169 6.05 -14.98 -5.46
C ARG A 169 4.80 -14.57 -4.70
N ALA A 170 3.67 -15.27 -4.90
CA ALA A 170 2.46 -15.01 -4.14
C ALA A 170 2.67 -15.28 -2.63
N LYS A 171 3.39 -16.35 -2.27
CA LYS A 171 3.74 -16.64 -0.87
C LYS A 171 4.65 -15.56 -0.28
N GLU A 172 5.68 -15.15 -1.00
CA GLU A 172 6.57 -14.06 -0.58
C GLU A 172 5.80 -12.75 -0.37
N ALA A 173 4.88 -12.41 -1.28
CA ALA A 173 4.03 -11.23 -1.16
C ALA A 173 3.10 -11.31 0.08
N THR A 174 2.50 -12.47 0.37
CA THR A 174 1.68 -12.64 1.59
C THR A 174 2.50 -12.49 2.87
N GLN A 175 3.75 -12.95 2.87
CA GLN A 175 4.66 -12.76 4.01
C GLN A 175 5.01 -11.28 4.17
N ALA A 176 5.35 -10.59 3.08
CA ALA A 176 5.64 -9.15 3.10
C ALA A 176 4.44 -8.32 3.60
N GLU A 177 3.24 -8.63 3.12
CA GLU A 177 1.99 -8.02 3.57
C GLU A 177 1.80 -8.18 5.08
N SER A 178 2.02 -9.38 5.61
CA SER A 178 1.87 -9.65 7.05
C SER A 178 2.83 -8.82 7.90
N LEU A 179 4.09 -8.67 7.46
CA LEU A 179 5.10 -7.85 8.15
C LEU A 179 4.74 -6.37 8.11
N VAL A 180 4.31 -5.88 6.95
CA VAL A 180 3.91 -4.47 6.77
C VAL A 180 2.65 -4.16 7.59
N ARG A 181 1.66 -5.05 7.62
CA ARG A 181 0.48 -4.92 8.49
C ARG A 181 0.85 -4.88 9.96
N GLY A 182 1.79 -5.73 10.40
CA GLY A 182 2.33 -5.67 11.76
C GLY A 182 2.96 -4.30 12.08
N SER A 183 3.76 -3.76 11.16
CA SER A 183 4.36 -2.43 11.32
C SER A 183 3.32 -1.30 11.37
N TYR A 184 2.25 -1.41 10.59
CA TYR A 184 1.13 -0.46 10.62
C TYR A 184 0.38 -0.50 11.95
N GLN A 185 0.10 -1.69 12.48
CA GLN A 185 -0.55 -1.84 13.78
C GLN A 185 0.31 -1.27 14.91
N ALA A 186 1.63 -1.49 14.88
CA ALA A 186 2.56 -0.89 15.84
C ALA A 186 2.54 0.65 15.75
N ALA A 187 2.64 1.22 14.54
CA ALA A 187 2.57 2.66 14.34
C ALA A 187 1.21 3.27 14.76
N ALA A 188 0.11 2.53 14.57
CA ALA A 188 -1.22 2.92 15.04
C ALA A 188 -1.31 2.94 16.57
N ALA A 189 -0.73 1.94 17.24
CA ALA A 189 -0.67 1.89 18.69
C ALA A 189 0.20 3.02 19.27
N ASP A 190 1.33 3.33 18.64
CA ASP A 190 2.20 4.43 19.07
C ASP A 190 1.53 5.80 18.90
N TYR A 191 0.83 6.00 17.78
CA TYR A 191 0.02 7.21 17.59
C TYR A 191 -1.10 7.33 18.63
N ALA A 192 -1.80 6.22 18.93
CA ALA A 192 -2.85 6.23 19.96
C ALA A 192 -2.29 6.62 21.34
N LYS A 193 -1.11 6.11 21.73
CA LYS A 193 -0.43 6.50 22.97
C LYS A 193 -0.01 7.97 22.98
N ALA A 194 0.51 8.47 21.86
CA ALA A 194 0.89 9.89 21.74
C ALA A 194 -0.36 10.79 21.83
N ALA A 195 -1.46 10.38 21.20
CA ALA A 195 -2.73 11.10 21.22
C ALA A 195 -3.34 11.19 22.62
N THR A 196 -3.38 10.08 23.38
CA THR A 196 -3.88 10.09 24.76
C THR A 196 -3.01 10.92 25.69
N THR A 197 -1.68 10.92 25.47
CA THR A 197 -0.75 11.77 26.24
C THR A 197 -0.98 13.26 25.94
N ALA A 198 -1.22 13.61 24.68
CA ALA A 198 -1.42 15.00 24.23
C ALA A 198 -2.82 15.57 24.53
N GLU A 199 -3.85 14.71 24.65
CA GLU A 199 -5.26 15.09 24.79
C GLU A 199 -5.53 16.14 25.88
N PRO A 200 -4.99 16.05 27.11
CA PRO A 200 -5.23 17.04 28.16
C PRO A 200 -4.63 18.41 27.85
N GLY A 201 -3.42 18.45 27.26
CA GLY A 201 -2.78 19.68 26.81
C GLY A 201 -3.55 20.33 25.67
N LEU A 202 -3.96 19.53 24.68
CA LEU A 202 -4.78 19.97 23.55
C LEU A 202 -6.14 20.53 23.99
N ARG A 203 -6.81 19.91 24.98
CA ARG A 203 -8.05 20.44 25.57
C ARG A 203 -7.87 21.83 26.18
N LYS A 204 -6.80 22.03 26.97
CA LYS A 204 -6.48 23.34 27.58
C LYS A 204 -6.20 24.41 26.53
N LEU A 205 -5.47 24.06 25.48
CA LEU A 205 -5.18 24.96 24.36
C LEU A 205 -6.45 25.33 23.57
N ARG A 206 -7.35 24.36 23.32
CA ARG A 206 -8.64 24.61 22.67
C ARG A 206 -9.57 25.49 23.51
N ALA A 207 -9.63 25.23 24.82
CA ALA A 207 -10.41 26.05 25.74
C ALA A 207 -9.90 27.50 25.79
N ALA A 208 -8.58 27.69 25.82
CA ALA A 208 -7.98 29.02 25.75
C ALA A 208 -8.21 29.71 24.40
N ALA A 209 -8.40 28.94 23.33
CA ALA A 209 -8.75 29.40 21.99
C ALA A 209 -10.25 29.63 21.77
N GLY A 210 -11.11 29.29 22.74
CA GLY A 210 -12.58 29.36 22.59
C GLY A 210 -13.17 28.38 21.57
N LEU A 211 -12.42 27.32 21.23
CA LEU A 211 -12.86 26.32 20.25
C LEU A 211 -13.72 25.25 20.92
N PRO A 212 -14.89 24.88 20.34
CA PRO A 212 -15.71 23.80 20.87
C PRO A 212 -15.00 22.45 20.73
N GLU A 213 -15.29 21.50 21.63
CA GLU A 213 -14.76 20.14 21.52
C GLU A 213 -15.24 19.47 20.23
N PRO A 214 -14.37 18.76 19.51
CA PRO A 214 -14.78 17.97 18.35
C PRO A 214 -15.69 16.82 18.82
N LYS A 215 -16.83 16.65 18.15
CA LYS A 215 -17.75 15.52 18.34
C LYS A 215 -17.17 14.23 17.78
#